data_AF-A0A392TIL2-F1
#
_entry.id   AF-A0A392TIL2-F1
#
_cell.length_a   1.000
_cell.length_b   1.000
_cell.length_c   1.000
_cell.angle_alpha   90.00
_cell.angle_beta   90.00
_cell.angle_gamma   90.00
#
_symmetry.space_group_name_H-M   'P 1'
#
loop_
_entity.id
_entity.type
_entity.pdbx_description
1 polymer ?
#
loop_
_entity_poly.entity_id
_entity_poly.type
_entity_poly.pdbx_seq_one_letter_code
_entity_poly.pdbx_strand_id
1 'polypeptide(L)' 'MVKEGIVLGHRILKKGLEVDKAKVEVIEKLPPPANVKGVRSFLGHASFYR' A
#
# COMPACT_ATOMS: atom_id res chain seq x y z
N MET A 1 -4.15 -20.80 -11.35
CA MET A 1 -3.36 -19.56 -11.28
C MET A 1 -4.26 -18.41 -11.73
N VAL A 2 -4.53 -17.43 -10.86
CA VAL A 2 -5.39 -16.28 -11.20
C VAL A 2 -4.68 -15.45 -12.26
N LYS A 3 -5.32 -15.20 -13.41
CA LYS A 3 -4.72 -14.42 -14.50
C LYS A 3 -4.80 -12.92 -14.22
N GLU A 4 -5.90 -12.45 -13.64
CA GLU A 4 -6.14 -11.07 -13.17
C GLU A 4 -7.18 -11.11 -12.03
N GLY A 5 -7.05 -10.27 -11.00
CA GLY A 5 -7.98 -10.26 -9.85
C GLY A 5 -7.43 -9.56 -8.61
N ILE A 6 -8.24 -9.44 -7.56
CA ILE A 6 -7.81 -8.86 -6.27
C ILE A 6 -7.38 -10.00 -5.34
N VAL A 7 -6.13 -9.98 -4.89
CA VAL A 7 -5.56 -10.95 -3.94
C VAL A 7 -4.86 -10.17 -2.83
N LEU A 8 -5.23 -10.42 -1.57
CA LEU A 8 -4.70 -9.69 -0.40
C LEU A 8 -4.84 -8.15 -0.53
N GLY A 9 -5.89 -7.68 -1.22
CA GLY A 9 -6.11 -6.26 -1.49
C GLY A 9 -5.14 -5.66 -2.51
N HIS A 10 -4.47 -6.48 -3.32
CA HIS A 10 -3.66 -6.01 -4.44
C HIS A 10 -4.32 -6.44 -5.76
N ARG A 11 -4.35 -5.52 -6.73
CA ARG A 11 -4.85 -5.83 -8.06
C ARG A 11 -3.74 -6.46 -8.87
N ILE A 12 -3.89 -7.74 -9.18
CA ILE A 12 -2.99 -8.47 -10.06
C ILE A 12 -3.48 -8.26 -11.50
N LEU A 13 -2.61 -7.71 -12.35
CA LEU A 13 -2.83 -7.58 -13.79
C LEU A 13 -1.81 -8.43 -14.56
N LYS A 14 -2.11 -8.75 -15.81
CA LYS A 14 -1.18 -9.49 -16.69
C LYS A 14 0.18 -8.80 -16.87
N LYS A 15 0.23 -7.47 -16.69
CA LYS A 15 1.43 -6.61 -16.76
C LYS A 15 2.22 -6.53 -15.45
N GLY A 16 1.69 -7.06 -14.34
CA GLY A 16 2.34 -7.04 -13.03
C GLY A 16 1.38 -6.77 -11.87
N LEU A 17 1.95 -6.50 -10.69
CA LEU A 17 1.22 -6.05 -9.51
C LEU A 17 0.94 -4.55 -9.64
N GLU A 18 -0.32 -4.16 -9.79
CA GLU A 18 -0.70 -2.75 -9.74
C GLU A 18 -1.03 -2.41 -8.29
N VAL A 19 -0.38 -1.37 -7.76
CA VAL A 19 -0.71 -0.86 -6.42
C VAL A 19 -2.16 -0.40 -6.45
N ASP A 20 -2.99 -0.96 -5.57
CA ASP A 20 -4.38 -0.58 -5.47
C ASP A 20 -4.49 0.92 -5.15
N LYS A 21 -5.21 1.66 -5.98
CA LYS A 21 -5.41 3.11 -5.81
C LYS A 21 -6.01 3.44 -4.44
N ALA A 22 -6.85 2.57 -3.89
CA ALA A 22 -7.41 2.76 -2.55
C ALA A 22 -6.32 2.82 -1.47
N LYS A 23 -5.19 2.11 -1.64
CA LYS A 23 -4.07 2.14 -0.70
C LYS A 23 -3.28 3.46 -0.78
N VAL A 24 -3.18 4.05 -1.98
CA VAL A 24 -2.55 5.36 -2.19
C VAL A 24 -3.40 6.46 -1.57
N GLU A 25 -4.71 6.45 -1.80
CA GLU A 25 -5.63 7.44 -1.21
C GLU A 25 -5.62 7.43 0.32
N VAL A 26 -5.44 6.26 0.94
CA VAL A 26 -5.31 6.15 2.41
C VAL A 26 -4.02 6.80 2.89
N ILE A 27 -2.90 6.58 2.19
CA ILE A 27 -1.60 7.20 2.53
C ILE A 27 -1.65 8.73 2.33
N GLU A 28 -2.30 9.21 1.27
CA GLU A 28 -2.45 10.65 1.00
C GLU A 28 -3.27 11.38 2.06
N LYS A 29 -4.25 10.69 2.68
CA LYS A 29 -5.09 11.26 3.74
C LYS A 29 -4.46 11.18 5.12
N LEU A 30 -3.34 10.47 5.29
CA LEU A 30 -2.68 10.37 6.59
C LEU A 30 -1.98 11.70 6.94
N PRO A 31 -2.12 12.17 8.19
CA PRO A 31 -1.37 13.34 8.64
C PRO A 31 0.13 13.03 8.67
N PRO A 32 0.99 14.04 8.46
CA PRO A 32 2.42 13.87 8.60
C PRO A 32 2.78 13.34 10.01
N PRO A 33 3.67 12.35 10.12
CA PRO A 33 4.06 11.82 11.42
C PRO A 33 4.78 12.91 12.24
N ALA A 34 4.27 13.18 13.44
CA ALA A 34 4.77 14.24 14.32
C ALA A 34 5.97 13.83 15.19
N ASN A 35 6.33 12.54 15.24
CA ASN A 35 7.43 12.05 16.07
C ASN A 35 8.10 10.81 15.46
N VAL A 36 9.25 10.44 16.03
CA VAL A 36 10.08 9.31 15.56
C VAL A 36 9.34 7.97 15.61
N LYS A 37 8.41 7.78 16.56
CA LYS A 37 7.57 6.58 16.63
C LYS A 37 6.59 6.54 15.47
N GLY A 38 5.98 7.67 15.12
CA GLY A 38 5.09 7.84 13.97
C GLY A 38 5.82 7.56 12.65
N VAL A 39 7.04 8.08 12.49
CA VAL A 39 7.87 7.81 11.29
C VAL A 39 8.18 6.32 11.17
N ARG A 40 8.60 5.66 12.25
CA ARG A 40 8.87 4.20 12.24
C ARG A 40 7.62 3.38 11.92
N SER A 41 6.47 3.74 12.49
CA SER A 41 5.19 3.09 12.20
C SER A 41 4.78 3.25 10.74
N PHE A 42 4.91 4.46 10.20
CA PHE A 42 4.61 4.76 8.80
C PHE A 42 5.50 3.96 7.85
N LEU A 43 6.81 3.93 8.11
CA LEU A 43 7.75 3.16 7.30
C LEU A 43 7.50 1.65 7.38
N GLY A 44 7.13 1.13 8.55
CA GLY A 44 6.71 -0.27 8.70
C GLY A 44 5.48 -0.60 7.85
N HIS A 45 4.50 0.30 7.83
CA HIS A 45 3.29 0.15 7.01
C HIS A 45 3.60 0.27 5.51
N ALA A 46 4.43 1.23 5.11
CA ALA A 46 4.85 1.39 3.71
C ALA A 46 5.63 0.17 3.19
N SER A 47 6.41 -0.49 4.06
CA SER A 47 7.16 -1.71 3.72
C SER A 47 6.26 -2.89 3.37
N PHE A 48 5.01 -2.91 3.87
CA PHE A 48 4.02 -3.94 3.53
C PHE A 48 3.50 -3.81 2.08
N TYR A 49 3.70 -2.65 1.43
CA TYR A 49 3.25 -2.39 0.07
C TYR A 49 4.35 -2.46 -1.00
N ARG A 50 5.58 -2.82 -0.61
CA ARG A 50 6.69 -3.12 -1.52
C ARG A 50 6.62 -4.57 -1.98
#